data_AF-A0A351PS38-F1
#
_entry.id   AF-A0A351PS38-F1
#
_cell.length_a   1.000
_cell.length_b   1.000
_cell.length_c   1.000
_cell.angle_alpha   90.00
_cell.angle_beta   90.00
_cell.angle_gamma   90.00
#
_symmetry.space_group_name_H-M   'P 1'
#
loop_
_entity.id
_entity.type
_entity.pdbx_description
1 polymer ?
#
loop_
_entity_poly.entity_id
_entity_poly.type
_entity_poly.pdbx_seq_one_letter_code
_entity_poly.pdbx_strand_id
1 'polypeptide(L)'
;MVLGIDFHKRYSRLVLFDERSAENEDDIVTLDALFYRDEIDKSTYLEASKEDDYHLINNIYDSREDLLDYLKLITGKVCGAKKPDKIALCVYDFTLATLDMIRDCLDEMGYDDRDIIMINREEALASYIFHQSIDIRNRSCFVFDYSKEGLMVYDIEQSGESGKELFRIEEHDCTKDIPYLGDTSEATLKKLDVLLYDVALKSFDKHNVACVFLFGEGFGSDRRYDEFMSFICKKRRVFAGENLYCMGAVYFACDEKNGISQKTVSCKDKIEYDLDLDIVEWGQSSLLRVVKRGTNWYRARKKLTFFISPDTKALTLHRVKEYEKGIENIEIPVNELPIIDNMLRRINIGFDFSPSGACNVYIQDKGFGEFDRAGSMFVKVEI
;
A
#
# COMPACT_ATOMS: atom_id res chain seq x y z
N MET A 1 -10.38 16.74 1.15
CA MET A 1 -9.93 16.17 2.43
C MET A 1 -9.59 14.70 2.27
N VAL A 2 -8.36 14.30 2.60
CA VAL A 2 -7.84 12.93 2.59
C VAL A 2 -7.52 12.52 4.03
N LEU A 3 -8.03 11.38 4.48
CA LEU A 3 -7.61 10.78 5.76
C LEU A 3 -6.54 9.71 5.47
N GLY A 4 -5.30 10.01 5.84
CA GLY A 4 -4.19 9.07 5.87
C GLY A 4 -4.22 8.21 7.12
N ILE A 5 -4.05 6.91 6.96
CA ILE A 5 -4.03 5.94 8.06
C ILE A 5 -2.83 5.03 7.89
N ASP A 6 -2.01 4.94 8.93
CA ASP A 6 -1.03 3.86 9.05
C ASP A 6 -1.68 2.71 9.83
N PHE A 7 -2.09 1.66 9.12
CA PHE A 7 -2.76 0.48 9.66
C PHE A 7 -1.72 -0.54 10.14
N HIS A 8 -1.19 -0.30 11.34
CA HIS A 8 -0.28 -1.24 12.02
C HIS A 8 -1.07 -2.32 12.79
N LYS A 9 -0.39 -3.40 13.19
CA LYS A 9 -0.99 -4.52 13.94
C LYS A 9 -1.50 -4.17 15.35
N ARG A 10 -1.02 -3.08 15.96
CA ARG A 10 -1.25 -2.77 17.39
C ARG A 10 -1.60 -1.31 17.66
N TYR A 11 -1.45 -0.45 16.67
CA TYR A 11 -1.80 0.97 16.74
C TYR A 11 -2.11 1.47 15.33
N SER A 12 -2.75 2.61 15.22
CA SER A 12 -2.75 3.33 13.95
C SER A 12 -2.41 4.79 14.18
N ARG A 13 -1.71 5.36 13.21
CA ARG A 13 -1.49 6.80 13.16
C ARG A 13 -2.32 7.40 12.06
N LEU A 14 -2.78 8.62 12.28
CA LEU A 14 -3.74 9.28 11.43
C LEU A 14 -3.20 10.64 11.00
N VAL A 15 -3.42 10.97 9.75
CA VAL A 15 -3.18 12.32 9.22
C VAL A 15 -4.42 12.76 8.49
N LEU A 16 -4.95 13.92 8.84
CA LEU A 16 -5.99 14.57 8.07
C LEU A 16 -5.36 15.67 7.20
N PHE A 17 -5.51 15.53 5.90
CA PHE A 17 -5.01 16.49 4.91
C PHE A 17 -6.16 17.16 4.18
N ASP A 18 -6.24 18.50 4.23
CA ASP A 18 -7.23 19.27 3.47
C ASP A 18 -6.57 20.22 2.48
N GLU A 19 -6.56 19.82 1.19
CA GLU A 19 -6.04 20.65 0.09
C GLU A 19 -6.67 22.04 -0.02
N ARG A 20 -7.94 22.22 0.42
CA ARG A 20 -8.60 23.53 0.32
C ARG A 20 -8.07 24.53 1.34
N SER A 21 -7.43 24.04 2.39
CA SER A 21 -6.80 24.82 3.44
C SER A 21 -5.30 25.01 3.16
N ALA A 22 -4.69 24.07 2.43
CA ALA A 22 -3.25 23.95 2.20
C ALA A 22 -2.63 25.12 1.41
N GLU A 23 -2.50 26.27 2.06
CA GLU A 23 -1.54 27.31 1.68
C GLU A 23 -0.20 27.12 2.44
N ASN A 24 -0.16 26.34 3.54
CA ASN A 24 1.06 26.00 4.29
C ASN A 24 1.06 24.54 4.83
N GLU A 25 2.25 23.99 5.17
CA GLU A 25 2.41 22.67 5.82
C GLU A 25 1.70 22.57 7.19
N ASP A 26 1.34 23.70 7.81
CA ASP A 26 0.66 23.78 9.10
C ASP A 26 -0.82 23.32 9.07
N ASP A 27 -1.42 23.14 7.88
CA ASP A 27 -2.80 22.65 7.74
C ASP A 27 -2.92 21.11 7.79
N ILE A 28 -1.78 20.41 7.95
CA ILE A 28 -1.72 18.97 8.14
C ILE A 28 -1.97 18.65 9.60
N VAL A 29 -3.17 18.16 9.91
CA VAL A 29 -3.49 17.72 11.27
C VAL A 29 -3.02 16.28 11.43
N THR A 30 -1.85 16.12 12.07
CA THR A 30 -1.34 14.80 12.48
C THR A 30 -1.95 14.44 13.84
N LEU A 31 -2.52 13.24 13.94
CA LEU A 31 -3.16 12.73 15.15
C LEU A 31 -2.66 11.30 15.41
N ASP A 32 -2.17 11.08 16.63
CA ASP A 32 -1.85 9.74 17.08
C ASP A 32 -3.10 9.07 17.66
N ALA A 33 -3.54 7.98 17.01
CA ALA A 33 -4.58 7.10 17.54
C ALA A 33 -3.92 5.92 18.27
N LEU A 34 -3.25 6.25 19.38
CA LEU A 34 -2.67 5.26 20.29
C LEU A 34 -3.66 4.97 21.43
N PHE A 35 -3.94 3.70 21.64
CA PHE A 35 -4.84 3.23 22.66
C PHE A 35 -4.10 2.18 23.50
N TYR A 36 -3.29 2.64 24.47
CA TYR A 36 -2.60 1.77 25.42
C TYR A 36 -3.33 1.71 26.75
N ARG A 37 -3.37 0.52 27.36
CA ARG A 37 -3.89 0.29 28.72
C ARG A 37 -2.91 0.76 29.81
N ASP A 38 -1.64 0.96 29.47
CA ASP A 38 -0.62 1.35 30.44
C ASP A 38 -0.58 2.87 30.60
N GLU A 39 -1.10 3.31 31.75
CA GLU A 39 -0.85 4.63 32.30
C GLU A 39 0.66 4.87 32.39
N ILE A 40 1.21 5.69 31.50
CA ILE A 40 2.19 6.74 31.79
C ILE A 40 2.35 7.55 30.49
N ASP A 41 2.12 8.85 30.63
CA ASP A 41 2.24 9.89 29.62
C ASP A 41 1.00 10.16 28.76
N LYS A 42 0.29 11.23 29.16
CA LYS A 42 -0.87 11.81 28.50
C LYS A 42 -0.45 13.15 27.94
N SER A 43 -0.02 13.19 26.69
CA SER A 43 -0.24 14.40 25.88
C SER A 43 -0.32 13.99 24.42
N THR A 44 -1.50 14.23 23.83
CA THR A 44 -1.83 14.05 22.40
C THR A 44 -2.28 12.66 21.93
N TYR A 45 -3.08 11.95 22.74
CA TYR A 45 -3.73 10.70 22.32
C TYR A 45 -5.25 10.88 22.20
N LEU A 46 -5.85 10.26 21.19
CA LEU A 46 -7.32 10.12 21.06
C LEU A 46 -7.83 9.30 22.25
N GLU A 47 -8.13 9.93 23.39
CA GLU A 47 -8.55 9.24 24.62
C GLU A 47 -9.60 8.16 24.31
N ALA A 48 -9.25 6.88 24.51
CA ALA A 48 -10.24 5.82 24.63
C ALA A 48 -11.04 6.11 25.89
N SER A 49 -12.34 6.29 25.70
CA SER A 49 -13.23 6.61 26.81
C SER A 49 -13.80 5.34 27.47
N LYS A 50 -13.57 4.15 26.87
CA LYS A 50 -14.18 2.88 27.29
C LYS A 50 -13.22 1.70 27.17
N GLU A 51 -13.37 0.72 28.05
CA GLU A 51 -12.60 -0.55 28.03
C GLU A 51 -12.81 -1.33 26.72
N ASP A 52 -13.98 -1.19 26.10
CA ASP A 52 -14.34 -1.77 24.80
C ASP A 52 -13.45 -1.25 23.64
N ASP A 53 -13.03 0.03 23.69
CA ASP A 53 -12.18 0.63 22.64
C ASP A 53 -10.81 -0.06 22.56
N TYR A 54 -10.30 -0.60 23.68
CA TYR A 54 -8.99 -1.26 23.75
C TYR A 54 -9.00 -2.71 23.26
N HIS A 55 -10.11 -3.45 23.43
CA HIS A 55 -10.25 -4.80 22.90
C HIS A 55 -10.19 -4.78 21.36
N LEU A 56 -10.88 -3.82 20.77
CA LEU A 56 -10.97 -3.60 19.33
C LEU A 56 -9.60 -3.46 18.64
N ILE A 57 -8.61 -2.92 19.35
CA ILE A 57 -7.33 -2.48 18.79
C ILE A 57 -6.26 -3.55 18.85
N ASN A 58 -6.34 -4.42 19.86
CA ASN A 58 -5.47 -5.58 19.94
C ASN A 58 -5.90 -6.68 18.95
N ASN A 59 -7.15 -6.59 18.47
CA ASN A 59 -7.84 -7.62 17.70
C ASN A 59 -8.40 -7.06 16.37
N ILE A 60 -7.81 -5.99 15.82
CA ILE A 60 -8.34 -5.27 14.63
C ILE A 60 -8.56 -6.20 13.43
N TYR A 61 -7.76 -7.26 13.33
CA TYR A 61 -7.87 -8.25 12.25
C TYR A 61 -8.55 -9.56 12.68
N ASP A 62 -8.99 -9.68 13.93
CA ASP A 62 -9.59 -10.91 14.46
C ASP A 62 -11.03 -11.09 13.96
N SER A 63 -11.74 -9.99 13.74
CA SER A 63 -13.08 -10.01 13.15
C SER A 63 -13.35 -8.80 12.25
N ARG A 64 -14.27 -8.97 11.29
CA ARG A 64 -14.76 -7.89 10.45
C ARG A 64 -15.52 -6.84 11.27
N GLU A 65 -16.29 -7.26 12.27
CA GLU A 65 -17.02 -6.33 13.13
C GLU A 65 -16.07 -5.42 13.90
N ASP A 66 -15.00 -5.97 14.49
CA ASP A 66 -14.02 -5.19 15.24
C ASP A 66 -13.33 -4.15 14.35
N LEU A 67 -12.93 -4.55 13.13
CA LEU A 67 -12.34 -3.65 12.14
C LEU A 67 -13.29 -2.49 11.76
N LEU A 68 -14.55 -2.81 11.48
CA LEU A 68 -15.56 -1.84 11.08
C LEU A 68 -15.81 -0.81 12.19
N ASP A 69 -15.96 -1.28 13.43
CA ASP A 69 -16.16 -0.41 14.58
C ASP A 69 -14.92 0.46 14.83
N TYR A 70 -13.71 -0.08 14.60
CA TYR A 70 -12.47 0.69 14.70
C TYR A 70 -12.41 1.80 13.67
N LEU A 71 -12.70 1.48 12.40
CA LEU A 71 -12.75 2.46 11.31
C LEU A 71 -13.81 3.55 11.56
N LYS A 72 -14.99 3.18 12.07
CA LYS A 72 -16.04 4.15 12.48
C LYS A 72 -15.56 5.04 13.62
N LEU A 73 -14.88 4.47 14.62
CA LEU A 73 -14.36 5.21 15.77
C LEU A 73 -13.33 6.26 15.32
N ILE A 74 -12.31 5.87 14.55
CA ILE A 74 -11.25 6.79 14.13
C ILE A 74 -11.76 7.84 13.15
N THR A 75 -12.62 7.48 12.20
CA THR A 75 -13.18 8.44 11.24
C THR A 75 -14.11 9.43 11.95
N GLY A 76 -14.95 8.96 12.87
CA GLY A 76 -15.84 9.81 13.66
C GLY A 76 -15.08 10.77 14.58
N LYS A 77 -14.02 10.32 15.25
CA LYS A 77 -13.22 11.18 16.13
C LYS A 77 -12.39 12.22 15.37
N VAL A 78 -11.76 11.83 14.26
CA VAL A 78 -10.87 12.72 13.50
C VAL A 78 -11.64 13.71 12.62
N CYS A 79 -12.71 13.25 11.98
CA CYS A 79 -13.38 14.03 10.94
C CYS A 79 -14.67 14.70 11.46
N GLY A 80 -15.10 14.36 12.68
CA GLY A 80 -16.34 14.83 13.27
C GLY A 80 -17.53 14.49 12.37
N ALA A 81 -18.32 15.50 12.00
CA ALA A 81 -19.47 15.34 11.10
C ALA A 81 -19.11 15.37 9.60
N LYS A 82 -17.87 15.71 9.23
CA LYS A 82 -17.45 15.80 7.83
C LYS A 82 -16.83 14.47 7.41
N LYS A 83 -17.43 13.79 6.44
CA LYS A 83 -16.83 12.60 5.83
C LYS A 83 -15.63 13.00 4.94
N PRO A 84 -14.44 12.39 5.09
CA PRO A 84 -13.33 12.53 4.15
C PRO A 84 -13.76 12.21 2.71
N ASP A 85 -13.16 12.89 1.73
CA ASP A 85 -13.38 12.59 0.32
C ASP A 85 -12.66 11.29 -0.07
N LYS A 86 -11.52 11.00 0.56
CA LYS A 86 -10.72 9.78 0.35
C LYS A 86 -10.13 9.25 1.65
N ILE A 87 -9.96 7.93 1.71
CA ILE A 87 -9.21 7.23 2.75
C ILE A 87 -7.95 6.63 2.12
N ALA A 88 -6.78 6.96 2.66
CA ALA A 88 -5.49 6.45 2.20
C ALA A 88 -4.82 5.64 3.30
N LEU A 89 -4.74 4.32 3.12
CA LEU A 89 -4.22 3.39 4.11
C LEU A 89 -2.84 2.85 3.67
N CYS A 90 -1.87 2.96 4.56
CA CYS A 90 -0.68 2.12 4.53
C CYS A 90 -0.97 0.87 5.35
N VAL A 91 -1.03 -0.31 4.71
CA VAL A 91 -1.40 -1.56 5.36
C VAL A 91 -0.16 -2.40 5.62
N TYR A 92 0.10 -2.75 6.88
CA TYR A 92 1.27 -3.57 7.25
C TYR A 92 1.17 -5.01 6.72
N ASP A 93 0.04 -5.67 6.97
CA ASP A 93 -0.20 -7.04 6.49
C ASP A 93 -0.91 -6.98 5.13
N PHE A 94 -0.13 -6.87 4.06
CA PHE A 94 -0.65 -6.68 2.70
C PHE A 94 -1.16 -7.99 2.08
N THR A 95 -2.07 -8.69 2.77
CA THR A 95 -2.66 -9.95 2.30
C THR A 95 -4.05 -9.72 1.69
N LEU A 96 -4.46 -10.62 0.80
CA LEU A 96 -5.78 -10.57 0.16
C LEU A 96 -6.93 -10.49 1.18
N ALA A 97 -6.87 -11.34 2.21
CA ALA A 97 -7.88 -11.41 3.26
C ALA A 97 -7.99 -10.09 4.03
N THR A 98 -6.85 -9.54 4.45
CA THR A 98 -6.79 -8.27 5.18
C THR A 98 -7.33 -7.11 4.32
N LEU A 99 -6.89 -7.01 3.07
CA LEU A 99 -7.28 -5.92 2.18
C LEU A 99 -8.78 -5.99 1.79
N ASP A 100 -9.30 -7.18 1.49
CA ASP A 100 -10.73 -7.34 1.18
C ASP A 100 -11.61 -7.05 2.42
N MET A 101 -11.18 -7.45 3.63
CA MET A 101 -11.88 -7.11 4.87
C MET A 101 -11.93 -5.59 5.12
N ILE A 102 -10.81 -4.88 4.89
CA ILE A 102 -10.75 -3.41 4.98
C ILE A 102 -11.69 -2.78 3.94
N ARG A 103 -11.63 -3.24 2.68
CA ARG A 103 -12.49 -2.73 1.61
C ARG A 103 -13.96 -2.90 1.95
N ASP A 104 -14.37 -4.08 2.39
CA ASP A 104 -15.77 -4.37 2.75
C ASP A 104 -16.27 -3.51 3.91
N CYS A 105 -15.40 -3.17 4.87
CA CYS A 105 -15.77 -2.27 5.96
C CYS A 105 -15.92 -0.82 5.47
N LEU A 106 -15.04 -0.36 4.59
CA LEU A 106 -15.11 1.00 4.03
C LEU A 106 -16.29 1.17 3.05
N ASP A 107 -16.63 0.14 2.28
CA ASP A 107 -17.85 0.11 1.45
C ASP A 107 -19.11 0.22 2.32
N GLU A 108 -19.17 -0.48 3.46
CA GLU A 108 -20.27 -0.35 4.42
C GLU A 108 -20.35 1.07 5.04
N MET A 109 -19.20 1.74 5.20
CA MET A 109 -19.11 3.16 5.59
C MET A 109 -19.44 4.11 4.42
N GLY A 110 -19.76 3.58 3.25
CA GLY A 110 -20.20 4.27 2.04
C GLY A 110 -19.07 4.88 1.21
N TYR A 111 -17.84 4.36 1.29
CA TYR A 111 -16.75 4.78 0.41
C TYR A 111 -16.75 3.94 -0.87
N ASP A 112 -16.72 4.60 -2.02
CA ASP A 112 -16.53 3.94 -3.31
C ASP A 112 -15.08 3.45 -3.45
N ASP A 113 -14.85 2.40 -4.24
CA ASP A 113 -13.51 1.86 -4.52
C ASP A 113 -12.48 2.93 -4.99
N ARG A 114 -12.94 3.94 -5.74
CA ARG A 114 -12.08 5.03 -6.23
C ARG A 114 -11.61 5.99 -5.13
N ASP A 115 -12.28 5.96 -3.98
CA ASP A 115 -12.03 6.83 -2.83
C ASP A 115 -11.25 6.11 -1.73
N ILE A 116 -10.93 4.84 -1.96
CA ILE A 116 -10.10 4.00 -1.09
C ILE A 116 -8.74 3.77 -1.76
N ILE A 117 -7.68 4.25 -1.11
CA ILE A 117 -6.30 3.96 -1.50
C ILE A 117 -5.71 3.02 -0.46
N MET A 118 -5.26 1.85 -0.88
CA MET A 118 -4.52 0.91 -0.03
C MET A 118 -3.17 0.63 -0.67
N ILE A 119 -2.10 0.90 0.08
CA ILE A 119 -0.71 0.72 -0.34
C ILE A 119 0.09 0.01 0.76
N ASN A 120 1.19 -0.62 0.38
CA ASN A 120 2.10 -1.23 1.34
C ASN A 120 3.11 -0.19 1.91
N ARG A 121 3.97 -0.63 2.82
CA ARG A 121 4.99 0.20 3.49
C ARG A 121 5.96 0.80 2.48
N GLU A 122 6.43 0.02 1.53
CA GLU A 122 7.40 0.42 0.52
C GLU A 122 6.84 1.54 -0.38
N GLU A 123 5.60 1.40 -0.84
CA GLU A 123 4.91 2.44 -1.62
C GLU A 123 4.70 3.72 -0.82
N ALA A 124 4.37 3.60 0.47
CA ALA A 124 4.23 4.75 1.36
C ALA A 124 5.57 5.47 1.55
N LEU A 125 6.65 4.72 1.84
CA LEU A 125 8.00 5.25 1.98
C LEU A 125 8.49 5.93 0.71
N ALA A 126 8.36 5.28 -0.45
CA ALA A 126 8.71 5.88 -1.74
C ALA A 126 7.93 7.19 -1.97
N SER A 127 6.64 7.20 -1.66
CA SER A 127 5.80 8.39 -1.81
C SER A 127 6.20 9.51 -0.87
N TYR A 128 6.58 9.19 0.36
CA TYR A 128 7.10 10.15 1.32
C TYR A 128 8.43 10.75 0.87
N ILE A 129 9.41 9.91 0.48
CA ILE A 129 10.73 10.34 0.05
C ILE A 129 10.67 11.18 -1.23
N PHE A 130 9.81 10.80 -2.19
CA PHE A 130 9.62 11.55 -3.43
C PHE A 130 9.24 13.02 -3.19
N HIS A 131 8.46 13.29 -2.14
CA HIS A 131 8.02 14.63 -1.76
C HIS A 131 9.03 15.39 -0.88
N GLN A 132 10.15 14.77 -0.51
CA GLN A 132 11.21 15.47 0.22
C GLN A 132 12.05 16.34 -0.72
N SER A 133 12.66 17.38 -0.15
CA SER A 133 13.62 18.22 -0.88
C SER A 133 14.73 17.38 -1.52
N ILE A 134 15.26 17.85 -2.66
CA ILE A 134 16.33 17.14 -3.38
C ILE A 134 17.56 16.88 -2.51
N ASP A 135 17.83 17.73 -1.53
CA ASP A 135 18.92 17.56 -0.57
C ASP A 135 18.78 16.31 0.30
N ILE A 136 17.54 15.86 0.55
CA ILE A 136 17.22 14.67 1.35
C ILE A 136 17.30 13.42 0.47
N ARG A 137 16.72 13.47 -0.74
CA ARG A 137 16.52 12.29 -1.60
C ARG A 137 17.59 12.08 -2.69
N ASN A 138 18.65 12.88 -2.73
CA ASN A 138 19.67 12.81 -3.79
C ASN A 138 20.56 11.55 -3.76
N ARG A 139 20.46 10.70 -2.74
CA ARG A 139 21.19 9.43 -2.60
C ARG A 139 20.36 8.44 -1.77
N SER A 140 20.92 7.28 -1.44
CA SER A 140 20.24 6.25 -0.64
C SER A 140 19.73 6.81 0.69
N CYS A 141 18.50 6.48 1.01
CA CYS A 141 17.84 6.82 2.25
C CYS A 141 17.56 5.52 3.01
N PHE A 142 17.72 5.55 4.33
CA PHE A 142 17.41 4.40 5.18
C PHE A 142 16.28 4.74 6.15
N VAL A 143 15.39 3.78 6.40
CA VAL A 143 14.39 3.87 7.47
C VAL A 143 14.67 2.75 8.46
N PHE A 144 14.87 3.12 9.72
CA PHE A 144 14.92 2.20 10.85
C PHE A 144 13.56 2.30 11.55
N ASP A 145 12.72 1.29 11.32
CA ASP A 145 11.41 1.15 11.95
C ASP A 145 11.54 0.16 13.10
N TYR A 146 11.65 0.69 14.31
CA TYR A 146 11.83 -0.11 15.52
C TYR A 146 10.54 -0.11 16.33
N SER A 147 9.59 -0.93 15.90
CA SER A 147 8.29 -1.11 16.55
C SER A 147 8.35 -2.12 17.69
N LYS A 148 7.20 -2.43 18.31
CA LYS A 148 7.08 -3.47 19.35
C LYS A 148 7.30 -4.89 18.83
N GLU A 149 7.30 -5.07 17.53
CA GLU A 149 7.61 -6.31 16.84
C GLU A 149 9.13 -6.52 16.71
N GLY A 150 9.93 -5.45 16.82
CA GLY A 150 11.38 -5.45 16.65
C GLY A 150 11.83 -4.51 15.53
N LEU A 151 13.11 -4.56 15.17
CA LEU A 151 13.66 -3.68 14.14
C LEU A 151 13.40 -4.21 12.72
N MET A 152 12.81 -3.37 11.88
CA MET A 152 12.81 -3.48 10.43
C MET A 152 13.68 -2.37 9.84
N VAL A 153 14.48 -2.69 8.81
CA VAL A 153 15.29 -1.71 8.09
C VAL A 153 14.89 -1.68 6.62
N TYR A 154 14.61 -0.50 6.09
CA TYR A 154 14.33 -0.28 4.68
C TYR A 154 15.48 0.49 4.03
N ASP A 155 16.08 -0.10 3.01
CA ASP A 155 17.02 0.56 2.10
C ASP A 155 16.25 1.12 0.90
N ILE A 156 16.35 2.43 0.68
CA ILE A 156 15.62 3.14 -0.36
C ILE A 156 16.64 3.75 -1.32
N GLU A 157 16.77 3.13 -2.49
CA GLU A 157 17.57 3.64 -3.59
C GLU A 157 16.69 4.37 -4.60
N GLN A 158 17.07 5.59 -4.92
CA GLN A 158 16.46 6.38 -5.99
C GLN A 158 17.37 6.40 -7.22
N SER A 159 16.80 6.13 -8.39
CA SER A 159 17.48 6.24 -9.69
C SER A 159 16.53 6.83 -10.75
N GLY A 160 17.05 7.04 -11.96
CA GLY A 160 16.29 7.62 -13.07
C GLY A 160 16.52 9.11 -13.26
N GLU A 161 15.82 9.67 -14.26
CA GLU A 161 15.91 11.09 -14.62
C GLU A 161 14.71 11.85 -14.04
N SER A 162 14.83 13.18 -13.95
CA SER A 162 13.73 14.03 -13.50
C SER A 162 12.44 13.75 -14.29
N GLY A 163 11.36 13.43 -13.59
CA GLY A 163 10.07 13.05 -14.18
C GLY A 163 9.88 11.56 -14.47
N LYS A 164 10.91 10.71 -14.26
CA LYS A 164 10.87 9.25 -14.38
C LYS A 164 11.75 8.59 -13.33
N GLU A 165 11.42 8.84 -12.07
CA GLU A 165 12.19 8.38 -10.93
C GLU A 165 11.77 6.95 -10.54
N LEU A 166 12.75 6.09 -10.32
CA LEU A 166 12.58 4.71 -9.88
C LEU A 166 13.08 4.58 -8.44
N PHE A 167 12.19 4.12 -7.56
CA PHE A 167 12.50 3.76 -6.19
C PHE A 167 12.62 2.24 -6.09
N ARG A 168 13.81 1.74 -5.73
CA ARG A 168 14.01 0.36 -5.30
C ARG A 168 14.04 0.36 -3.79
N ILE A 169 13.21 -0.48 -3.18
CA ILE A 169 13.12 -0.60 -1.73
C ILE A 169 13.41 -2.05 -1.34
N GLU A 170 14.46 -2.24 -0.55
CA GLU A 170 14.79 -3.53 0.05
C GLU A 170 14.43 -3.52 1.53
N GLU A 171 13.71 -4.55 1.97
CA GLU A 171 13.29 -4.74 3.35
C GLU A 171 14.22 -5.76 4.02
N HIS A 172 14.74 -5.40 5.19
CA HIS A 172 15.54 -6.27 6.04
C HIS A 172 14.86 -6.47 7.38
N ASP A 173 14.38 -7.69 7.62
CA ASP A 173 13.82 -8.10 8.90
C ASP A 173 14.95 -8.40 9.90
N CYS A 174 15.13 -7.47 10.86
CA CYS A 174 16.08 -7.60 11.95
C CYS A 174 15.37 -7.86 13.30
N THR A 175 14.08 -8.22 13.30
CA THR A 175 13.26 -8.34 14.51
C THR A 175 13.79 -9.39 15.49
N LYS A 176 14.41 -10.45 14.97
CA LYS A 176 15.04 -11.51 15.77
C LYS A 176 16.36 -11.08 16.39
N ASP A 177 17.13 -10.26 15.67
CA ASP A 177 18.44 -9.77 16.12
C ASP A 177 18.28 -8.62 17.12
N ILE A 178 17.28 -7.76 16.87
CA ILE A 178 16.96 -6.58 17.67
C ILE A 178 15.45 -6.60 17.99
N PRO A 179 15.04 -7.40 18.98
CA PRO A 179 13.66 -7.41 19.45
C PRO A 179 13.36 -6.13 20.23
N TYR A 180 12.08 -5.80 20.37
CA TYR A 180 11.66 -4.75 21.30
C TYR A 180 11.80 -5.24 22.75
N LEU A 181 12.58 -4.52 23.56
CA LEU A 181 12.70 -4.78 24.99
C LEU A 181 12.04 -3.63 25.75
N GLY A 182 11.05 -3.94 26.59
CA GLY A 182 10.41 -2.94 27.46
C GLY A 182 11.33 -2.46 28.59
N ASP A 183 12.40 -3.19 28.89
CA ASP A 183 13.41 -2.79 29.86
C ASP A 183 14.30 -1.68 29.31
N THR A 184 14.30 -0.54 30.00
CA THR A 184 15.09 0.66 29.66
C THR A 184 16.28 0.83 30.60
N SER A 185 16.69 -0.22 31.31
CA SER A 185 17.92 -0.21 32.10
C SER A 185 19.14 0.12 31.24
N GLU A 186 20.12 0.81 31.83
CA GLU A 186 21.33 1.25 31.12
C GLU A 186 22.10 0.07 30.50
N ALA A 187 22.10 -1.09 31.15
CA ALA A 187 22.73 -2.30 30.63
C ALA A 187 22.04 -2.82 29.37
N THR A 188 20.70 -2.82 29.35
CA THR A 188 19.90 -3.23 28.20
C THR A 188 20.03 -2.24 27.05
N LEU A 189 19.96 -0.93 27.32
CA LEU A 189 20.12 0.10 26.30
C LEU A 189 21.52 0.08 25.68
N LYS A 190 22.59 -0.10 26.47
CA LYS A 190 23.96 -0.28 25.94
C LYS A 190 24.10 -1.48 25.02
N LYS A 191 23.44 -2.60 25.35
CA LYS A 191 23.45 -3.79 24.49
C LYS A 191 22.71 -3.52 23.17
N LEU A 192 21.54 -2.89 23.23
CA LEU A 192 20.77 -2.53 22.03
C LEU A 192 21.51 -1.50 21.17
N ASP A 193 22.21 -0.55 21.77
CA ASP A 193 23.02 0.46 21.08
C ASP A 193 24.07 -0.19 20.17
N VAL A 194 24.84 -1.14 20.71
CA VAL A 194 25.84 -1.90 19.94
C VAL A 194 25.21 -2.69 18.79
N LEU A 195 24.07 -3.34 19.04
CA LEU A 195 23.37 -4.11 18.00
C LEU A 195 22.84 -3.19 16.88
N LEU A 196 22.22 -2.07 17.25
CA LEU A 196 21.73 -1.06 16.29
C LEU A 196 22.89 -0.49 15.47
N TYR A 197 24.02 -0.19 16.12
CA TYR A 197 25.23 0.25 15.45
C TYR A 197 25.72 -0.79 14.43
N ASP A 198 25.80 -2.07 14.81
CA ASP A 198 26.27 -3.15 13.94
C ASP A 198 25.34 -3.36 12.73
N VAL A 199 24.01 -3.26 12.95
CA VAL A 199 23.04 -3.31 11.86
C VAL A 199 23.24 -2.13 10.92
N ALA A 200 23.31 -0.90 11.44
CA ALA A 200 23.52 0.28 10.60
C ALA A 200 24.85 0.24 9.83
N LEU A 201 25.92 -0.25 10.47
CA LEU A 201 27.23 -0.39 9.84
C LEU A 201 27.16 -1.35 8.65
N LYS A 202 26.46 -2.48 8.79
CA LYS A 202 26.26 -3.45 7.72
C LYS A 202 25.34 -2.91 6.62
N SER A 203 24.20 -2.31 6.98
CA SER A 203 23.23 -1.76 6.03
C SER A 203 23.84 -0.64 5.18
N PHE A 204 24.69 0.20 5.77
CA PHE A 204 25.30 1.32 5.03
C PHE A 204 26.52 0.89 4.21
N ASP A 205 26.98 -0.36 4.31
CA ASP A 205 28.10 -0.83 3.51
C ASP A 205 27.76 -0.69 2.03
N LYS A 206 28.69 -0.12 1.24
CA LYS A 206 28.54 0.19 -0.19
C LYS A 206 27.49 1.25 -0.55
N HIS A 207 26.74 1.79 0.40
CA HIS A 207 25.75 2.83 0.16
C HIS A 207 26.33 4.23 0.41
N ASN A 208 26.04 5.17 -0.49
CA ASN A 208 26.29 6.59 -0.26
C ASN A 208 25.07 7.22 0.42
N VAL A 209 24.92 7.02 1.73
CA VAL A 209 23.72 7.43 2.47
C VAL A 209 23.60 8.95 2.57
N ALA A 210 22.46 9.51 2.16
CA ALA A 210 22.11 10.93 2.36
C ALA A 210 21.37 11.14 3.68
N CYS A 211 20.38 10.28 3.95
CA CYS A 211 19.38 10.49 4.98
C CYS A 211 19.04 9.20 5.71
N VAL A 212 18.75 9.33 7.01
CA VAL A 212 18.26 8.24 7.86
C VAL A 212 16.99 8.71 8.58
N PHE A 213 15.94 7.90 8.51
CA PHE A 213 14.69 8.11 9.24
C PHE A 213 14.61 7.10 10.38
N LEU A 214 14.26 7.58 11.57
CA LEU A 214 14.02 6.77 12.76
C LEU A 214 12.52 6.81 13.07
N PHE A 215 11.92 5.63 13.17
CA PHE A 215 10.48 5.47 13.39
C PHE A 215 10.23 4.38 14.45
N GLY A 216 9.14 4.53 15.21
CA GLY A 216 8.68 3.52 16.17
C GLY A 216 9.15 3.74 17.61
N GLU A 217 8.50 3.04 18.54
CA GLU A 217 8.70 3.18 19.99
C GLU A 217 10.12 2.80 20.45
N GLY A 218 10.83 2.05 19.62
CA GLY A 218 12.27 1.81 19.65
C GLY A 218 13.12 3.05 19.91
N PHE A 219 12.73 4.18 19.33
CA PHE A 219 13.48 5.43 19.39
C PHE A 219 12.79 6.50 20.28
N GLY A 220 11.97 6.05 21.23
CA GLY A 220 11.32 6.90 22.22
C GLY A 220 12.30 7.73 23.05
N SER A 221 11.84 8.83 23.64
CA SER A 221 12.67 9.80 24.36
C SER A 221 13.39 9.25 25.60
N ASP A 222 12.88 8.16 26.16
CA ASP A 222 13.45 7.43 27.29
C ASP A 222 14.57 6.46 26.89
N ARG A 223 14.88 6.36 25.60
CA ARG A 223 15.88 5.43 25.03
C ARG A 223 17.02 6.19 24.41
N ARG A 224 18.25 5.78 24.73
CA ARG A 224 19.47 6.45 24.29
C ARG A 224 20.47 5.45 23.74
N TYR A 225 20.87 5.67 22.49
CA TYR A 225 21.79 4.83 21.72
C TYR A 225 22.94 5.70 21.18
N ASP A 226 23.93 6.00 22.03
CA ASP A 226 24.97 6.98 21.73
C ASP A 226 25.89 6.54 20.58
N GLU A 227 26.26 5.26 20.51
CA GLU A 227 27.14 4.73 19.46
C GLU A 227 26.43 4.70 18.10
N PHE A 228 25.20 4.18 18.07
CA PHE A 228 24.34 4.17 16.90
C PHE A 228 24.09 5.59 16.38
N MET A 229 23.65 6.50 17.25
CA MET A 229 23.36 7.89 16.86
C MET A 229 24.60 8.61 16.34
N SER A 230 25.76 8.43 16.99
CA SER A 230 27.02 9.00 16.54
C SER A 230 27.42 8.51 15.14
N PHE A 231 27.16 7.24 14.84
CA PHE A 231 27.42 6.66 13.52
C PHE A 231 26.47 7.19 12.45
N ILE A 232 25.16 7.13 12.68
CA ILE A 232 24.18 7.52 11.66
C ILE A 232 24.16 9.02 11.40
N CYS A 233 24.49 9.87 12.38
CA CYS A 233 24.56 11.33 12.20
C CYS A 233 25.85 11.79 11.50
N LYS A 234 26.82 10.90 11.26
CA LYS A 234 28.11 11.27 10.68
C LYS A 234 27.97 11.67 9.21
N LYS A 235 27.89 12.99 8.95
CA LYS A 235 27.74 13.61 7.61
C LYS A 235 26.43 13.26 6.90
N ARG A 236 25.38 12.91 7.64
CA ARG A 236 24.06 12.53 7.13
C ARG A 236 22.99 13.31 7.89
N ARG A 237 21.84 13.54 7.25
CA ARG A 237 20.66 14.08 7.93
C ARG A 237 19.94 12.93 8.60
N VAL A 238 19.51 13.13 9.84
CA VAL A 238 18.74 12.14 10.60
C VAL A 238 17.45 12.79 11.05
N PHE A 239 16.32 12.15 10.76
CA PHE A 239 15.00 12.62 11.12
C PHE A 239 14.34 11.56 12.00
N ALA A 240 13.91 11.96 13.19
CA ALA A 240 12.98 11.17 13.99
C ALA A 240 11.57 11.64 13.65
N GLY A 241 10.68 10.71 13.35
CA GLY A 241 9.33 11.07 12.93
C GLY A 241 8.37 9.91 13.12
N GLU A 242 7.10 10.27 13.30
CA GLU A 242 6.07 9.32 13.70
C GLU A 242 5.00 9.12 12.63
N ASN A 243 4.99 9.89 11.53
CA ASN A 243 3.91 9.88 10.55
C ASN A 243 4.34 9.50 9.12
N LEU A 244 5.54 8.96 8.94
CA LEU A 244 6.14 8.62 7.62
C LEU A 244 5.17 7.87 6.70
N TYR A 245 4.53 6.82 7.22
CA TYR A 245 3.67 5.94 6.44
C TYR A 245 2.29 6.55 6.16
N CYS A 246 1.67 7.22 7.14
CA CYS A 246 0.42 7.96 6.92
C CYS A 246 0.62 9.05 5.86
N MET A 247 1.68 9.85 6.01
CA MET A 247 2.03 10.92 5.07
C MET A 247 2.34 10.35 3.70
N GLY A 248 3.08 9.24 3.64
CA GLY A 248 3.33 8.50 2.40
C GLY A 248 2.04 8.11 1.68
N ALA A 249 1.06 7.58 2.40
CA ALA A 249 -0.25 7.21 1.85
C ALA A 249 -1.05 8.44 1.38
N VAL A 250 -1.04 9.54 2.13
CA VAL A 250 -1.67 10.81 1.73
C VAL A 250 -1.03 11.32 0.43
N TYR A 251 0.30 11.40 0.39
CA TYR A 251 1.04 11.84 -0.80
C TYR A 251 0.76 10.96 -2.01
N PHE A 252 0.65 9.64 -1.82
CA PHE A 252 0.22 8.74 -2.88
C PHE A 252 -1.17 9.13 -3.42
N ALA A 253 -2.15 9.31 -2.52
CA ALA A 253 -3.51 9.66 -2.91
C ALA A 253 -3.60 11.03 -3.62
N CYS A 254 -2.81 12.00 -3.17
CA CYS A 254 -2.70 13.32 -3.81
C CYS A 254 -2.06 13.24 -5.20
N ASP A 255 -0.99 12.47 -5.35
CA ASP A 255 -0.35 12.25 -6.66
C ASP A 255 -1.32 11.64 -7.67
N GLU A 256 -2.05 10.60 -7.26
CA GLU A 256 -3.02 9.94 -8.11
C GLU A 256 -4.14 10.88 -8.54
N LYS A 257 -4.67 11.67 -7.60
CA LYS A 257 -5.69 12.68 -7.88
C LYS A 257 -5.19 13.73 -8.87
N ASN A 258 -3.94 14.15 -8.75
CA ASN A 258 -3.31 15.16 -9.60
C ASN A 258 -2.70 14.59 -10.89
N GLY A 259 -2.79 13.28 -11.11
CA GLY A 259 -2.21 12.61 -12.28
C GLY A 259 -0.66 12.63 -12.29
N ILE A 260 -0.02 12.76 -11.13
CA ILE A 260 1.43 12.74 -10.98
C ILE A 260 1.90 11.29 -11.10
N SER A 261 2.59 10.98 -12.20
CA SER A 261 3.09 9.63 -12.51
C SER A 261 4.61 9.56 -12.62
N GLN A 262 5.32 10.50 -11.98
CA GLN A 262 6.77 10.67 -12.12
C GLN A 262 7.60 9.70 -11.27
N LYS A 263 6.95 8.87 -10.45
CA LYS A 263 7.58 7.84 -9.63
C LYS A 263 7.11 6.44 -10.02
N THR A 264 8.03 5.50 -9.98
CA THR A 264 7.77 4.06 -10.03
C THR A 264 8.42 3.41 -8.82
N VAL A 265 7.72 2.48 -8.17
CA VAL A 265 8.24 1.74 -7.01
C VAL A 265 8.45 0.31 -7.45
N SER A 266 9.64 -0.23 -7.22
CA SER A 266 9.99 -1.63 -7.40
C SER A 266 9.98 -2.30 -6.03
N CYS A 267 8.90 -3.03 -5.72
CA CYS A 267 8.72 -3.79 -4.48
C CYS A 267 7.95 -5.07 -4.75
N LYS A 268 7.92 -5.98 -3.75
CA LYS A 268 7.33 -7.33 -3.85
C LYS A 268 5.85 -7.36 -4.28
N ASP A 269 5.08 -6.32 -3.94
CA ASP A 269 3.64 -6.26 -4.24
C ASP A 269 3.31 -5.63 -5.61
N LYS A 270 4.29 -5.56 -6.53
CA LYS A 270 4.10 -5.02 -7.87
C LYS A 270 4.02 -6.11 -8.91
N ILE A 271 3.13 -5.93 -9.88
CA ILE A 271 3.08 -6.78 -11.05
C ILE A 271 4.32 -6.50 -11.91
N GLU A 272 5.04 -7.57 -12.27
CA GLU A 272 6.32 -7.51 -12.99
C GLU A 272 6.18 -7.59 -14.52
N TYR A 273 4.96 -7.54 -15.04
CA TYR A 273 4.68 -7.62 -16.46
C TYR A 273 3.59 -6.66 -16.91
N ASP A 274 3.61 -6.36 -18.21
CA ASP A 274 2.47 -5.78 -18.88
C ASP A 274 1.53 -6.89 -19.34
N LEU A 275 0.23 -6.67 -19.20
CA LEU A 275 -0.81 -7.55 -19.73
C LEU A 275 -1.73 -6.73 -20.65
N ASP A 276 -1.77 -7.10 -21.91
CA ASP A 276 -2.58 -6.47 -22.95
C ASP A 276 -3.63 -7.48 -23.46
N LEU A 277 -4.83 -7.01 -23.80
CA LEU A 277 -5.93 -7.81 -24.36
C LEU A 277 -6.19 -7.38 -25.80
N ASP A 278 -6.27 -8.35 -26.72
CA ASP A 278 -6.75 -8.08 -28.08
C ASP A 278 -8.21 -7.63 -28.06
N ILE A 279 -8.47 -6.44 -28.60
CA ILE A 279 -9.81 -5.88 -28.72
C ILE A 279 -10.05 -5.34 -30.13
N VAL A 280 -11.32 -5.11 -30.46
CA VAL A 280 -11.72 -4.32 -31.62
C VAL A 280 -12.40 -3.06 -31.11
N GLU A 281 -11.81 -1.90 -31.41
CA GLU A 281 -12.36 -0.59 -31.07
C GLU A 281 -12.67 0.16 -32.36
N TRP A 282 -13.92 0.63 -32.53
CA TRP A 282 -14.36 1.34 -33.75
C TRP A 282 -14.07 0.58 -35.05
N GLY A 283 -14.14 -0.75 -35.02
CA GLY A 283 -13.88 -1.61 -36.17
C GLY A 283 -12.40 -1.84 -36.49
N GLN A 284 -11.47 -1.35 -35.66
CA GLN A 284 -10.03 -1.54 -35.81
C GLN A 284 -9.49 -2.44 -34.69
N SER A 285 -8.65 -3.41 -35.06
CA SER A 285 -7.92 -4.23 -34.10
C SER A 285 -6.95 -3.36 -33.29
N SER A 286 -6.96 -3.52 -31.97
CA SER A 286 -6.15 -2.75 -31.03
C SER A 286 -5.80 -3.60 -29.79
N LEU A 287 -4.81 -3.15 -29.03
CA LEU A 287 -4.42 -3.74 -27.75
C LEU A 287 -4.90 -2.87 -26.60
N LEU A 288 -5.71 -3.45 -25.71
CA LEU A 288 -6.13 -2.80 -24.48
C LEU A 288 -5.22 -3.20 -23.31
N ARG A 289 -4.58 -2.21 -22.69
CA ARG A 289 -3.78 -2.40 -21.47
C ARG A 289 -4.66 -2.81 -20.29
N VAL A 290 -4.65 -4.11 -19.96
CA VAL A 290 -5.29 -4.65 -18.76
C VAL A 290 -4.50 -4.20 -17.54
N VAL A 291 -3.21 -4.48 -17.48
CA VAL A 291 -2.37 -3.97 -16.38
C VAL A 291 -0.98 -3.60 -16.89
N LYS A 292 -0.43 -2.55 -16.29
CA LYS A 292 0.94 -2.10 -16.54
C LYS A 292 1.86 -2.62 -15.44
N ARG A 293 3.06 -3.03 -15.79
CA ARG A 293 4.14 -3.34 -14.85
C ARG A 293 4.33 -2.21 -13.84
N GLY A 294 4.60 -2.56 -12.59
CA GLY A 294 4.71 -1.60 -11.47
C GLY A 294 3.37 -1.20 -10.85
N THR A 295 2.25 -1.73 -11.33
CA THR A 295 0.95 -1.58 -10.67
C THR A 295 0.90 -2.48 -9.43
N ASN A 296 0.40 -1.97 -8.31
CA ASN A 296 0.15 -2.78 -7.10
C ASN A 296 -0.88 -3.88 -7.45
N TRP A 297 -0.59 -5.14 -7.10
CA TRP A 297 -1.41 -6.29 -7.50
C TRP A 297 -2.86 -6.17 -7.03
N TYR A 298 -3.10 -5.65 -5.82
CA TYR A 298 -4.45 -5.52 -5.26
C TYR A 298 -5.26 -4.43 -5.99
N ARG A 299 -4.56 -3.39 -6.45
CA ARG A 299 -5.14 -2.28 -7.20
C ARG A 299 -5.26 -2.53 -8.70
N ALA A 300 -4.58 -3.56 -9.20
CA ALA A 300 -4.63 -3.97 -10.60
C ALA A 300 -5.93 -4.65 -11.00
N ARG A 301 -6.81 -4.95 -10.04
CA ARG A 301 -8.11 -5.56 -10.31
C ARG A 301 -8.88 -4.72 -11.34
N LYS A 302 -9.36 -5.38 -12.39
CA LYS A 302 -10.16 -4.72 -13.42
C LYS A 302 -11.36 -5.55 -13.79
N LYS A 303 -12.47 -4.88 -14.03
CA LYS A 303 -13.68 -5.46 -14.59
C LYS A 303 -14.10 -4.67 -15.81
N LEU A 304 -14.13 -5.33 -16.95
CA LEU A 304 -14.41 -4.74 -18.25
C LEU A 304 -15.62 -5.42 -18.87
N THR A 305 -16.41 -4.68 -19.64
CA THR A 305 -17.57 -5.22 -20.37
C THR A 305 -17.28 -5.17 -21.86
N PHE A 306 -17.46 -6.28 -22.55
CA PHE A 306 -17.23 -6.41 -23.98
C PHE A 306 -18.42 -7.04 -24.70
N PHE A 307 -18.47 -6.83 -26.00
CA PHE A 307 -19.30 -7.60 -26.91
C PHE A 307 -18.41 -8.58 -27.69
N ILE A 308 -18.76 -9.85 -27.69
CA ILE A 308 -18.08 -10.88 -28.47
C ILE A 308 -18.99 -11.39 -29.58
N SER A 309 -18.38 -11.72 -30.73
CA SER A 309 -19.09 -12.29 -31.87
C SER A 309 -19.29 -13.80 -31.70
N PRO A 310 -20.34 -14.40 -32.29
CA PRO A 310 -20.61 -15.85 -32.22
C PRO A 310 -19.44 -16.73 -32.69
N ASP A 311 -18.58 -16.21 -33.56
CA ASP A 311 -17.40 -16.88 -34.12
C ASP A 311 -16.13 -16.71 -33.28
N THR A 312 -16.20 -15.95 -32.19
CA THR A 312 -15.06 -15.76 -31.27
C THR A 312 -14.80 -17.05 -30.49
N LYS A 313 -13.64 -17.67 -30.71
CA LYS A 313 -13.28 -18.94 -30.06
C LYS A 313 -12.50 -18.77 -28.75
N ALA A 314 -11.67 -17.74 -28.69
CA ALA A 314 -10.82 -17.46 -27.55
C ALA A 314 -10.61 -15.95 -27.41
N LEU A 315 -10.29 -15.52 -26.19
CA LEU A 315 -9.68 -14.24 -25.92
C LEU A 315 -8.17 -14.40 -25.94
N THR A 316 -7.46 -13.45 -26.54
CA THR A 316 -6.00 -13.48 -26.61
C THR A 316 -5.41 -12.39 -25.73
N LEU A 317 -4.63 -12.81 -24.73
CA LEU A 317 -3.86 -11.94 -23.86
C LEU A 317 -2.38 -11.99 -24.23
N HIS A 318 -1.72 -10.85 -24.13
CA HIS A 318 -0.30 -10.68 -24.41
C HIS A 318 0.42 -10.29 -23.12
N ARG A 319 1.28 -11.17 -22.61
CA ARG A 319 2.10 -10.90 -21.43
C ARG A 319 3.53 -10.54 -21.85
N VAL A 320 4.03 -9.42 -21.32
CA VAL A 320 5.40 -8.93 -21.58
C VAL A 320 6.14 -8.69 -20.27
N LYS A 321 7.17 -9.50 -20.00
CA LYS A 321 8.07 -9.36 -18.85
C LYS A 321 9.35 -8.64 -19.27
N GLU A 322 9.97 -7.89 -18.35
CA GLU A 322 11.14 -7.04 -18.65
C GLU A 322 12.38 -7.83 -19.07
N TYR A 323 12.59 -9.01 -18.49
CA TYR A 323 13.81 -9.81 -18.69
C TYR A 323 13.65 -10.96 -19.69
N GLU A 324 12.44 -11.18 -20.21
CA GLU A 324 12.18 -12.22 -21.20
C GLU A 324 12.11 -11.61 -22.60
N LYS A 325 12.90 -12.13 -23.55
CA LYS A 325 12.79 -11.73 -24.95
C LYS A 325 11.60 -12.46 -25.58
N GLY A 326 10.42 -11.86 -25.49
CA GLY A 326 9.23 -12.38 -26.17
C GLY A 326 7.94 -11.78 -25.65
N ILE A 327 6.89 -11.90 -26.47
CA ILE A 327 5.51 -11.71 -26.04
C ILE A 327 4.96 -13.12 -25.83
N GLU A 328 4.48 -13.40 -24.63
CA GLU A 328 3.78 -14.65 -24.35
C GLU A 328 2.29 -14.46 -24.65
N ASN A 329 1.80 -15.20 -25.64
CA ASN A 329 0.39 -15.16 -26.05
C ASN A 329 -0.37 -16.24 -25.29
N ILE A 330 -1.41 -15.82 -24.57
CA ILE A 330 -2.23 -16.69 -23.75
C ILE A 330 -3.65 -16.68 -24.33
N GLU A 331 -4.12 -17.83 -24.78
CA GLU A 331 -5.47 -18.01 -25.30
C GLU A 331 -6.40 -18.53 -24.21
N ILE A 332 -7.49 -17.81 -23.96
CA ILE A 332 -8.56 -18.23 -23.04
C ILE A 332 -9.77 -18.65 -23.86
N PRO A 333 -10.07 -19.96 -23.96
CA PRO A 333 -11.22 -20.44 -24.72
C PRO A 333 -12.53 -19.87 -24.16
N VAL A 334 -13.40 -19.39 -25.05
CA VAL A 334 -14.77 -18.94 -24.72
C VAL A 334 -15.85 -19.84 -25.32
N ASN A 335 -15.44 -20.96 -25.93
CA ASN A 335 -16.31 -21.93 -26.59
C ASN A 335 -17.37 -22.56 -25.68
N GLU A 336 -17.12 -22.57 -24.37
CA GLU A 336 -18.06 -23.11 -23.38
C GLU A 336 -19.20 -22.13 -23.07
N LEU A 337 -19.10 -20.86 -23.49
CA LEU A 337 -20.21 -19.91 -23.35
C LEU A 337 -21.38 -20.40 -24.22
N PRO A 338 -22.62 -20.33 -23.71
CA PRO A 338 -23.77 -20.80 -24.48
C PRO A 338 -23.80 -20.08 -25.83
N ILE A 339 -23.85 -20.84 -26.93
CA ILE A 339 -23.94 -20.28 -28.27
C ILE A 339 -25.41 -19.91 -28.50
N ILE A 340 -25.68 -18.65 -28.84
CA ILE A 340 -26.96 -18.26 -29.43
C ILE A 340 -26.69 -17.85 -30.86
N ASP A 341 -27.40 -18.51 -31.78
CA ASP A 341 -27.20 -18.36 -33.20
C ASP A 341 -27.24 -16.88 -33.61
N ASN A 342 -26.15 -16.44 -34.24
CA ASN A 342 -25.99 -15.15 -34.91
C ASN A 342 -26.13 -13.87 -34.05
N MET A 343 -26.04 -13.94 -32.71
CA MET A 343 -26.14 -12.77 -31.84
C MET A 343 -24.82 -12.45 -31.12
N LEU A 344 -24.45 -11.17 -31.07
CA LEU A 344 -23.37 -10.69 -30.19
C LEU A 344 -23.70 -11.06 -28.74
N ARG A 345 -22.70 -11.42 -27.94
CA ARG A 345 -22.85 -11.65 -26.50
C ARG A 345 -22.21 -10.54 -25.71
N ARG A 346 -22.91 -10.04 -24.68
CA ARG A 346 -22.33 -9.10 -23.72
C ARG A 346 -21.70 -9.89 -22.59
N ILE A 347 -20.37 -9.83 -22.48
CA ILE A 347 -19.62 -10.49 -21.41
C ILE A 347 -18.97 -9.46 -20.49
N ASN A 348 -18.86 -9.82 -19.22
CA ASN A 348 -17.98 -9.15 -18.29
C ASN A 348 -16.73 -10.00 -18.10
N ILE A 349 -15.57 -9.38 -18.23
CA ILE A 349 -14.27 -9.99 -17.95
C ILE A 349 -13.70 -9.32 -16.70
N GLY A 350 -13.43 -10.12 -15.67
CA GLY A 350 -12.72 -9.73 -14.46
C GLY A 350 -11.28 -10.23 -14.50
N PHE A 351 -10.36 -9.43 -13.98
CA PHE A 351 -8.96 -9.76 -13.81
C PHE A 351 -8.59 -9.49 -12.36
N ASP A 352 -8.23 -10.53 -11.61
CA ASP A 352 -7.75 -10.40 -10.23
C ASP A 352 -6.32 -10.91 -10.12
N PHE A 353 -5.46 -10.12 -9.51
CA PHE A 353 -4.04 -10.46 -9.36
C PHE A 353 -3.75 -10.91 -7.93
N SER A 354 -2.72 -11.73 -7.77
CA SER A 354 -2.22 -12.18 -6.48
C SER A 354 -0.84 -11.58 -6.17
N PRO A 355 -0.36 -11.69 -4.91
CA PRO A 355 1.00 -11.31 -4.54
C PRO A 355 2.09 -12.05 -5.33
N SER A 356 1.82 -13.27 -5.83
CA SER A 356 2.77 -14.01 -6.68
C SER A 356 2.86 -13.47 -8.11
N GLY A 357 2.07 -12.45 -8.45
CA GLY A 357 1.93 -11.93 -9.80
C GLY A 357 1.03 -12.79 -10.71
N ALA A 358 0.41 -13.85 -10.19
CA ALA A 358 -0.54 -14.64 -10.98
C ALA A 358 -1.81 -13.82 -11.27
N CYS A 359 -2.36 -13.95 -12.47
CA CYS A 359 -3.62 -13.32 -12.83
C CYS A 359 -4.72 -14.37 -12.97
N ASN A 360 -5.82 -14.17 -12.25
CA ASN A 360 -7.04 -14.94 -12.39
C ASN A 360 -7.99 -14.17 -13.31
N VAL A 361 -8.34 -14.77 -14.44
CA VAL A 361 -9.33 -14.21 -15.37
C VAL A 361 -10.67 -14.87 -15.13
N TYR A 362 -11.72 -14.05 -15.02
CA TYR A 362 -13.11 -14.47 -14.84
C TYR A 362 -13.95 -13.96 -16.00
N ILE A 363 -14.68 -14.83 -16.67
CA ILE A 363 -15.57 -14.43 -17.77
C ILE A 363 -16.99 -14.75 -17.34
N GLN A 364 -17.89 -13.77 -17.40
CA GLN A 364 -19.29 -13.92 -17.07
C GLN A 364 -20.17 -13.40 -18.22
N ASP A 365 -21.00 -14.26 -18.80
CA ASP A 365 -22.04 -13.83 -19.74
C ASP A 365 -23.15 -13.08 -18.99
N LYS A 366 -23.46 -11.87 -19.48
CA LYS A 366 -24.51 -11.01 -18.94
C LYS A 366 -25.82 -11.10 -19.71
N GLY A 367 -25.85 -11.81 -20.84
CA GLY A 367 -26.96 -11.83 -21.76
C GLY A 367 -27.51 -10.42 -22.06
N PHE A 368 -28.79 -10.36 -22.40
CA PHE A 368 -29.52 -9.12 -22.66
C PHE A 368 -30.77 -8.98 -21.77
N GLY A 369 -30.70 -9.48 -20.53
CA GLY A 369 -31.81 -9.39 -19.58
C GLY A 369 -32.98 -10.31 -19.95
N GLU A 370 -34.14 -9.74 -20.31
CA GLU A 370 -35.34 -10.52 -20.66
C GLU A 370 -35.29 -11.15 -22.06
N PHE A 371 -34.44 -10.63 -22.95
CA PHE A 371 -34.29 -11.13 -24.33
C PHE A 371 -33.48 -12.43 -24.40
N ASP A 372 -32.70 -12.72 -23.37
CA ASP A 372 -31.75 -13.81 -23.33
C ASP A 372 -31.27 -14.04 -21.89
N ARG A 373 -31.55 -15.24 -21.33
CA ARG A 373 -31.27 -15.55 -19.92
C ARG A 373 -29.76 -15.59 -19.70
N ALA A 374 -29.27 -14.81 -18.75
CA ALA A 374 -27.88 -14.84 -18.32
C ALA A 374 -27.46 -16.26 -17.91
N GLY A 375 -26.55 -16.87 -18.67
CA GLY A 375 -25.88 -18.10 -18.30
C GLY A 375 -24.56 -17.73 -17.66
N SER A 376 -24.48 -17.68 -16.32
CA SER A 376 -23.20 -17.43 -15.67
C SER A 376 -22.31 -18.66 -15.78
N MET A 377 -21.51 -18.71 -16.83
CA MET A 377 -20.29 -19.50 -16.82
C MET A 377 -19.22 -18.73 -16.05
N PHE A 378 -18.38 -19.44 -15.31
CA PHE A 378 -17.18 -18.90 -14.68
C PHE A 378 -16.02 -19.75 -15.16
N VAL A 379 -15.23 -19.23 -16.07
CA VAL A 379 -13.91 -19.81 -16.37
C VAL A 379 -12.93 -19.05 -15.48
N LYS A 380 -12.21 -19.78 -14.62
CA LYS A 380 -11.06 -19.26 -13.88
C LYS A 380 -9.81 -19.80 -14.55
N VAL A 381 -9.05 -18.92 -15.20
CA VAL A 381 -7.72 -19.27 -15.73
C VAL A 381 -6.69 -18.53 -14.90
N GLU A 382 -5.75 -19.27 -14.33
CA GLU A 382 -4.55 -18.71 -13.70
C GLU A 382 -3.46 -18.62 -14.76
N ILE A 383 -2.96 -17.42 -15.02
CA ILE A 383 -1.96 -17.14 -16.07
C ILE A 383 -0.69 -16.54 -15.52
#